data_AF-A0A964KTV9-F1
#
_entry.id   AF-A0A964KTV9-F1
#
_cell.length_a   1.000
_cell.length_b   1.000
_cell.length_c   1.000
_cell.angle_alpha   90.00
_cell.angle_beta   90.00
_cell.angle_gamma   90.00
#
_symmetry.space_group_name_H-M   'P 1'
#
loop_
_entity.id
_entity.type
_entity.pdbx_description
1 polymer ?
#
loop_
_entity_poly.entity_id
_entity_poly.type
_entity_poly.pdbx_seq_one_letter_code
_entity_poly.pdbx_strand_id
1 'polypeptide(L)'
;MTNRASVLQQVLLRRMLTSGDGLLLPLRFSAEVVGKYRTIEGSQVIRTRTVGRVALRGLWSLDMGIVDDAPGGLEVQVTLGDLIRRLPERERDHWVAYLVSEPASENFLQMKMASNACIDDGETVAWT
;
A
#
# COMPACT_ATOMS: atom_id res chain seq x y z
N MET A 1 15.56 8.63 -18.30
CA MET A 1 16.10 8.90 -16.96
C MET A 1 15.46 7.91 -16.01
N THR A 2 16.23 6.99 -15.42
CA THR A 2 15.66 6.02 -14.46
C THR A 2 15.19 6.78 -13.22
N ASN A 3 13.91 6.66 -12.90
CA ASN A 3 13.32 7.27 -11.71
C ASN A 3 14.07 6.74 -10.46
N ARG A 4 14.61 7.63 -9.62
CA ARG A 4 15.32 7.22 -8.39
C ARG A 4 14.47 6.30 -7.51
N ALA A 5 13.16 6.53 -7.47
CA ALA A 5 12.22 5.68 -6.75
C ALA A 5 12.18 4.25 -7.31
N SER A 6 12.25 4.07 -8.63
CA SER A 6 12.22 2.73 -9.24
C SER A 6 13.48 1.92 -8.91
N VAL A 7 14.65 2.57 -8.85
CA VAL A 7 15.90 1.92 -8.39
C VAL A 7 15.76 1.47 -6.93
N LEU A 8 15.22 2.32 -6.06
CA LEU A 8 15.03 2.00 -4.65
C LEU A 8 14.00 0.88 -4.45
N GLN A 9 12.92 0.85 -5.24
CA GLN A 9 11.95 -0.24 -5.23
C GLN A 9 12.59 -1.58 -5.62
N GLN A 10 13.43 -1.60 -6.66
CA GLN A 10 14.16 -2.82 -7.05
C GLN A 10 15.10 -3.30 -5.94
N VAL A 11 15.82 -2.38 -5.28
CA VAL A 11 16.69 -2.72 -4.14
C VAL A 11 15.86 -3.28 -2.97
N LEU A 12 14.72 -2.67 -2.67
CA LEU A 12 13.82 -3.12 -1.61
C LEU A 12 13.26 -4.51 -1.90
N LEU A 13 12.82 -4.76 -3.14
CA LEU A 13 12.34 -6.07 -3.57
C LEU A 13 13.43 -7.14 -3.43
N ARG A 14 14.65 -6.87 -3.91
CA ARG A 14 15.79 -7.80 -3.74
C ARG A 14 16.02 -8.13 -2.27
N ARG A 15 15.97 -7.13 -1.40
CA ARG A 15 16.12 -7.33 0.05
C ARG A 15 15.04 -8.25 0.61
N MET A 16 13.77 -8.02 0.27
CA MET A 16 12.64 -8.87 0.72
C MET A 16 12.80 -10.31 0.26
N LEU A 17 13.21 -10.52 -1.00
CA LEU A 17 13.42 -11.85 -1.56
C LEU A 17 14.58 -12.58 -0.87
N THR A 18 15.68 -11.88 -0.55
CA THR A 18 16.82 -12.46 0.16
C THR A 18 16.49 -12.78 1.63
N SER A 19 15.70 -11.95 2.30
CA SER A 19 15.34 -12.16 3.71
C SER A 19 14.12 -13.07 3.91
N GLY A 20 13.31 -13.29 2.87
CA GLY A 20 12.00 -13.92 3.00
C GLY A 20 10.98 -13.07 3.78
N ASP A 21 11.28 -11.79 4.01
CA ASP A 21 10.43 -10.87 4.79
C ASP A 21 9.69 -9.92 3.86
N GLY A 22 8.43 -10.23 3.56
CA GLY A 22 7.55 -9.39 2.75
C GLY A 22 7.02 -8.14 3.45
N LEU A 23 7.34 -7.91 4.73
CA LEU A 23 6.80 -6.80 5.49
C LEU A 23 7.32 -5.43 5.03
N LEU A 24 8.35 -5.38 4.18
CA LEU A 24 8.82 -4.14 3.56
C LEU A 24 8.06 -3.77 2.28
N LEU A 25 7.06 -4.56 1.86
CA LEU A 25 6.31 -4.30 0.64
C LEU A 25 5.60 -2.94 0.74
N PRO A 26 5.93 -1.96 -0.12
CA PRO A 26 5.25 -0.68 -0.11
C PRO A 26 3.86 -0.83 -0.72
N LEU A 27 2.86 -0.29 -0.03
CA LEU A 27 1.46 -0.23 -0.44
C LEU A 27 1.05 1.24 -0.60
N ARG A 28 0.25 1.52 -1.62
CA ARG A 28 -0.24 2.87 -1.93
C ARG A 28 -1.71 3.00 -1.57
N PHE A 29 -2.08 4.14 -1.01
CA PHE A 29 -3.44 4.46 -0.61
C PHE A 29 -3.79 5.87 -1.08
N SER A 30 -5.06 6.10 -1.42
CA SER A 30 -5.55 7.46 -1.63
C SER A 30 -5.31 8.29 -0.36
N ALA A 31 -4.82 9.53 -0.50
CA ALA A 31 -4.59 10.39 0.64
C ALA A 31 -5.89 10.77 1.38
N GLU A 32 -7.06 10.52 0.81
CA GLU A 32 -8.34 10.66 1.51
C GLU A 32 -8.45 9.75 2.74
N VAL A 33 -7.66 8.66 2.82
CA VAL A 33 -7.59 7.78 4.00
C VAL A 33 -7.29 8.55 5.29
N VAL A 34 -6.52 9.64 5.20
CA VAL A 34 -6.19 10.46 6.39
C VAL A 34 -7.29 11.44 6.78
N GLY A 35 -8.30 11.62 5.92
CA GLY A 35 -9.42 12.54 6.11
C GLY A 35 -10.21 12.22 7.38
N LYS A 36 -10.51 10.94 7.63
CA LYS A 36 -11.16 10.45 8.86
C LYS A 36 -10.48 10.98 10.11
N TYR A 37 -9.14 10.96 10.15
CA TYR A 37 -8.42 11.32 11.37
C TYR A 37 -8.48 12.80 11.65
N ARG A 38 -8.56 13.67 10.64
CA ARG A 38 -8.64 15.13 10.83
C ARG A 38 -9.83 15.59 11.68
N THR A 39 -10.89 14.79 11.77
CA THR A 39 -12.10 15.12 12.53
C THR A 39 -12.12 14.50 13.93
N ILE A 40 -11.16 13.64 14.27
CA ILE A 40 -11.08 12.98 15.57
C ILE A 40 -10.34 13.90 16.53
N GLU A 41 -10.98 14.24 17.65
CA GLU A 41 -10.36 15.01 18.72
C GLU A 41 -9.13 14.29 19.28
N GLY A 42 -8.05 15.05 19.49
CA GLY A 42 -6.77 14.50 19.98
C GLY A 42 -5.95 13.75 18.93
N SER A 43 -6.42 13.66 17.69
CA SER A 43 -5.60 13.22 16.57
C SER A 43 -4.64 14.32 16.10
N GLN A 44 -3.58 13.92 15.40
CA GLN A 44 -2.64 14.79 14.72
C GLN A 44 -2.41 14.25 13.32
N VAL A 45 -2.65 15.09 12.31
CA VAL A 45 -2.34 14.79 10.91
C VAL A 45 -1.42 15.89 10.39
N ILE A 46 -0.15 15.57 10.16
CA ILE A 46 0.88 16.51 9.71
C ILE A 46 1.61 15.98 8.49
N ARG A 47 2.09 16.87 7.62
CA ARG A 47 2.93 16.50 6.48
C ARG A 47 3.97 17.56 6.14
N THR A 48 5.05 17.09 5.54
CA THR A 48 5.94 17.87 4.69
C THR A 48 5.49 17.73 3.23
N ARG A 49 6.38 17.98 2.27
CA ARG A 49 6.12 17.71 0.85
C ARG A 49 6.12 16.21 0.53
N THR A 50 6.97 15.43 1.16
CA THR A 50 7.26 14.04 0.76
C THR A 50 6.95 12.99 1.83
N VAL A 51 6.71 13.41 3.06
CA VAL A 51 6.42 12.51 4.21
C VAL A 51 5.35 13.13 5.09
N GLY A 52 4.46 12.33 5.65
CA GLY A 52 3.48 12.72 6.64
C GLY A 52 3.33 11.73 7.78
N ARG A 53 2.49 12.08 8.74
CA ARG A 53 2.16 11.28 9.91
C ARG A 53 0.69 11.47 10.28
N VAL A 54 0.05 10.36 10.60
CA VAL A 54 -1.18 10.34 11.42
C VAL A 54 -0.81 9.82 12.80
N ALA A 55 -1.30 10.46 13.85
CA ALA A 55 -1.15 10.00 15.22
C ALA A 55 -2.44 10.22 16.02
N LEU A 56 -2.85 9.24 16.81
CA LEU A 56 -3.82 9.42 17.88
C LEU A 56 -3.04 9.40 19.19
N ARG A 57 -3.06 10.52 19.92
CA ARG A 57 -2.23 10.72 21.11
C ARG A 57 -2.44 9.59 22.12
N GLY A 58 -1.33 9.02 22.59
CA GLY A 58 -1.33 7.93 23.58
C GLY A 58 -1.79 6.57 23.04
N LEU A 59 -2.16 6.46 21.76
CA LEU A 59 -2.67 5.21 21.17
C LEU A 59 -1.72 4.67 20.10
N TRP A 60 -1.55 5.39 18.99
CA TRP A 60 -0.72 4.93 17.88
C TRP A 60 -0.30 6.07 16.96
N SER A 61 0.72 5.81 16.14
CA SER A 61 1.14 6.71 15.06
C SER A 61 1.61 5.90 13.86
N LEU A 62 1.38 6.44 12.67
CA LEU A 62 1.79 5.87 11.40
C LEU A 62 2.47 6.95 10.55
N ASP A 63 3.73 6.70 10.21
CA ASP A 63 4.48 7.50 9.25
C ASP A 63 4.20 7.02 7.83
N MET A 64 4.16 7.95 6.89
CA MET A 64 3.76 7.69 5.51
C MET A 64 4.60 8.51 4.54
N GLY A 65 5.04 7.90 3.45
CA GLY A 65 5.53 8.61 2.27
C GLY A 65 4.37 9.29 1.54
N ILE A 66 4.66 10.34 0.78
CA ILE A 66 3.68 11.07 -0.03
C ILE A 66 4.10 11.00 -1.50
N VAL A 67 3.15 10.61 -2.34
CA VAL A 67 3.28 10.61 -3.80
C VAL A 67 2.34 11.68 -4.35
N ASP A 68 2.90 12.85 -4.69
CA ASP A 68 2.16 14.06 -5.06
C ASP A 68 1.87 14.13 -6.59
N ASP A 69 2.46 13.21 -7.36
CA ASP A 69 2.42 13.17 -8.83
C ASP A 69 1.81 11.86 -9.37
N ALA A 70 1.06 11.14 -8.54
CA ALA A 70 0.39 9.92 -8.99
C ALA A 70 -0.78 10.24 -9.95
N PRO A 71 -1.04 9.41 -10.97
CA PRO A 71 -2.12 9.64 -11.94
C PRO A 71 -3.52 9.77 -11.32
N GLY A 72 -3.75 9.12 -10.17
CA GLY A 72 -5.03 9.13 -9.43
C GLY A 72 -5.17 10.27 -8.42
N GLY A 73 -4.22 11.20 -8.37
CA GLY A 73 -4.18 12.28 -7.38
C GLY A 73 -3.18 12.02 -6.25
N LEU A 74 -3.35 12.74 -5.14
CA LEU A 74 -2.44 12.63 -4.01
C LEU A 74 -2.59 11.25 -3.33
N GLU A 75 -1.47 10.55 -3.19
CA GLU A 75 -1.42 9.25 -2.52
C GLU A 75 -0.44 9.25 -1.35
N VAL A 76 -0.64 8.28 -0.46
CA VAL A 76 0.27 7.99 0.65
C VAL A 76 0.81 6.57 0.53
N GLN A 77 2.05 6.37 0.97
CA GLN A 77 2.73 5.09 0.93
C GLN A 77 3.14 4.65 2.33
N VAL A 78 2.81 3.40 2.68
CA VAL A 78 3.23 2.73 3.92
C VAL A 78 3.69 1.30 3.59
N THR A 79 4.42 0.65 4.47
CA THR A 79 4.77 -0.76 4.27
C THR A 79 3.69 -1.68 4.85
N LEU A 80 3.55 -2.90 4.32
CA LEU A 80 2.71 -3.94 4.91
C LEU A 80 3.04 -4.17 6.41
N GLY A 81 4.33 -4.10 6.76
CA GLY A 81 4.81 -4.18 8.12
C GLY A 81 4.28 -3.07 9.03
N ASP A 82 4.12 -1.85 8.52
CA ASP A 82 3.54 -0.75 9.29
C ASP A 82 2.05 -0.99 9.57
N LEU A 83 1.30 -1.48 8.57
CA LEU A 83 -0.12 -1.82 8.76
C LEU A 83 -0.34 -2.95 9.76
N ILE A 84 0.56 -3.94 9.80
CA ILE A 84 0.45 -5.06 10.73
C ILE A 84 0.90 -4.65 12.14
N ARG A 85 2.00 -3.89 12.26
CA ARG A 85 2.69 -3.65 13.55
C ARG A 85 2.33 -2.33 14.22
N ARG A 86 1.91 -1.30 13.48
CA ARG A 86 1.66 0.06 13.99
C ARG A 86 0.18 0.43 13.95
N LEU A 87 -0.53 0.00 12.91
CA LEU A 87 -1.94 0.31 12.75
C LEU A 87 -2.80 -0.67 13.58
N PRO A 88 -3.69 -0.19 14.46
CA PRO A 88 -4.61 -1.06 15.18
C PRO A 88 -5.53 -1.83 14.24
N GLU A 89 -5.92 -3.06 14.63
CA GLU A 89 -6.72 -3.94 13.77
C GLU A 89 -8.04 -3.31 13.32
N ARG A 90 -8.71 -2.59 14.22
CA ARG A 90 -9.97 -1.86 13.94
C ARG A 90 -9.85 -0.77 12.88
N GLU A 91 -8.64 -0.34 12.53
CA GLU A 91 -8.40 0.65 11.49
C GLU A 91 -8.07 0.01 10.14
N ARG A 92 -7.79 -1.30 10.08
CA ARG A 92 -7.31 -1.96 8.85
C ARG A 92 -8.35 -1.91 7.73
N ASP A 93 -9.61 -2.20 8.02
CA ASP A 93 -10.69 -2.16 7.01
C ASP A 93 -10.86 -0.76 6.42
N HIS A 94 -10.75 0.28 7.26
CA HIS A 94 -10.73 1.66 6.79
C HIS A 94 -9.58 1.89 5.81
N TRP A 95 -8.36 1.45 6.13
CA TRP A 95 -7.23 1.62 5.21
C TRP A 95 -7.39 0.80 3.91
N VAL A 96 -7.83 -0.44 4.00
CA VAL A 96 -8.05 -1.32 2.83
C VAL A 96 -9.04 -0.69 1.84
N ALA A 97 -10.07 0.00 2.32
CA ALA A 97 -11.03 0.68 1.45
C ALA A 97 -10.43 1.82 0.60
N TYR A 98 -9.27 2.36 0.97
CA TYR A 98 -8.55 3.40 0.22
C TYR A 98 -7.32 2.85 -0.53
N LEU A 99 -7.13 1.53 -0.58
CA LEU A 99 -6.02 0.91 -1.30
C LEU A 99 -6.08 1.31 -2.78
N VAL A 100 -4.98 1.82 -3.31
CA VAL A 100 -4.84 2.09 -4.73
C VAL A 100 -4.54 0.77 -5.43
N SER A 101 -5.50 0.29 -6.23
CA SER A 101 -5.31 -0.92 -7.03
C SER A 101 -4.41 -0.63 -8.22
N GLU A 102 -3.30 -1.36 -8.31
CA GLU A 102 -2.51 -1.43 -9.55
C GLU A 102 -3.32 -2.18 -10.62
N PRO A 103 -3.05 -1.93 -11.92
CA PRO A 103 -3.51 -2.82 -12.98
C PRO A 103 -3.10 -4.27 -12.65
N ALA A 104 -4.09 -5.15 -12.52
CA ALA A 104 -3.89 -6.52 -12.09
C ALA A 104 -4.69 -7.49 -12.95
N SER A 105 -4.18 -8.71 -13.07
CA SER A 105 -4.93 -9.82 -13.69
C SER A 105 -5.95 -10.34 -12.69
N GLU A 106 -7.24 -10.12 -12.98
CA GLU A 106 -8.35 -10.60 -12.15
C GLU A 106 -8.30 -12.12 -11.96
N ASN A 107 -8.19 -12.87 -13.07
CA ASN A 107 -8.11 -14.33 -13.05
C ASN A 107 -6.95 -14.82 -12.18
N PHE A 108 -5.77 -14.21 -12.30
CA PHE A 108 -4.62 -14.57 -11.47
C PHE A 108 -4.86 -14.29 -9.98
N LEU A 109 -5.45 -13.14 -9.63
CA LEU A 109 -5.79 -12.82 -8.24
C LEU A 109 -6.82 -13.80 -7.67
N GLN A 110 -7.87 -14.13 -8.44
CA GLN A 110 -8.88 -15.13 -8.04
C GLN A 110 -8.23 -16.49 -7.76
N MET A 111 -7.31 -16.96 -8.61
CA MET A 111 -6.56 -18.21 -8.39
C MET A 111 -5.73 -18.19 -7.09
N LYS A 112 -5.24 -17.02 -6.65
CA LYS A 112 -4.50 -16.92 -5.37
C LYS A 112 -5.42 -16.92 -4.16
N MET A 113 -6.68 -16.50 -4.30
CA MET A 113 -7.66 -16.48 -3.22
C MET A 113 -8.38 -17.81 -3.03
N ALA A 114 -8.68 -18.50 -4.14
CA ALA A 114 -9.39 -19.78 -4.14
C ALA A 114 -8.59 -20.82 -4.93
N SER A 115 -8.08 -21.82 -4.23
CA SER A 115 -7.27 -22.92 -4.79
C SER A 115 -8.03 -23.82 -5.78
N ASN A 116 -9.33 -23.60 -5.97
CA ASN A 116 -10.22 -24.37 -6.84
C ASN A 116 -10.99 -23.51 -7.86
N ALA A 117 -10.55 -22.28 -8.14
CA ALA A 117 -11.17 -21.46 -9.18
C ALA A 117 -11.03 -22.16 -10.54
N CYS A 118 -12.14 -22.64 -11.10
CA CYS A 118 -12.21 -23.11 -12.48
C CYS A 118 -12.51 -21.89 -13.36
N ILE A 119 -11.47 -21.40 -14.03
CA ILE A 119 -11.54 -20.21 -14.89
C ILE A 119 -11.32 -20.71 -16.31
N ASP A 120 -12.28 -20.45 -17.19
CA ASP A 120 -12.14 -20.68 -18.62
C ASP A 120 -11.53 -19.43 -19.27
N ASP A 121 -10.23 -19.50 -19.57
CA ASP A 121 -9.43 -18.40 -20.12
C ASP A 121 -9.05 -18.65 -21.60
N GLY A 122 -9.72 -19.60 -22.26
CA GLY A 122 -9.48 -19.98 -23.64
C GLY A 122 -8.21 -20.82 -23.84
N GLU A 123 -7.69 -20.81 -25.07
CA GLU A 123 -6.54 -21.63 -25.47
C GLU A 123 -5.20 -21.01 -25.02
N THR A 124 -4.23 -21.85 -24.67
CA THR A 124 -2.87 -21.42 -24.35
C THR A 124 -2.21 -20.77 -25.57
N VAL A 125 -1.80 -19.51 -25.43
CA VAL A 125 -1.03 -18.77 -26.44
C VAL A 125 0.45 -18.67 -26.06
N ALA A 126 1.33 -18.64 -27.06
CA ALA A 126 2.76 -18.43 -26.84
C ALA A 126 3.06 -16.96 -26.47
N TRP A 127 4.11 -16.75 -25.67
CA TRP A 127 4.62 -15.41 -25.39
C TRP A 127 5.37 -14.89 -26.63
N THR A 128 4.77 -13.94 -27.35
CA THR A 128 5.37 -13.29 -28.54
C THR A 128 5.74 -11.85 -28.26
#